data_AF-A0A8T5NNT3-F1
#
_entry.id   AF-A0A8T5NNT3-F1
#
_cell.length_a   1.000
_cell.length_b   1.000
_cell.length_c   1.000
_cell.angle_alpha   90.00
_cell.angle_beta   90.00
_cell.angle_gamma   90.00
#
_symmetry.space_group_name_H-M   'P 1'
#
loop_
_entity.id
_entity.type
_entity.pdbx_description
1 polymer ?
#
loop_
_entity_poly.entity_id
_entity_poly.type
_entity_poly.pdbx_seq_one_letter_code
_entity_poly.pdbx_strand_id
1 'polypeptide(L)'
;MEEKDTANDPKRAKIWLTKGIALYELNRTKEALKYFFKATAKDPQNVEAWVYKGLALYELNRSEEALKNFDWAIAIDPKNANAWLSKGIVLYELDKTKDALKCFYKAIAYNPKNADAWIYKGIALNELNRSEEALESFDRAIKIDRKNTEARFQKGVALYKLGCLKEALKIFNRHIETEPNDTEVWFYKGLTFYEKGGMKRALDSFDRVLLINPKHTYALLNKGVVFGKMDRIMDELECYNRVIAIEPNNAKAWFNKGLTLGKLNLYQEAIKCFEMVIAIDPNDAKAWLNKGVLLSKLSRTKDAIKCLKKAKSIDPTLILPVIYYKKLPIRFE
;
A
#
# COMPACT_ATOMS: atom_id res chain seq x y z
N MET A 1 6.61 52.45 25.31
CA MET A 1 7.80 51.62 25.58
C MET A 1 7.81 50.53 24.51
N GLU A 2 8.57 50.76 23.45
CA GLU A 2 8.82 49.76 22.41
C GLU A 2 9.71 48.66 23.01
N GLU A 3 9.14 47.48 23.23
CA GLU A 3 9.93 46.28 23.53
C GLU A 3 10.85 46.03 22.34
N LYS A 4 12.16 46.22 22.55
CA LYS A 4 13.20 45.82 21.61
C LYS A 4 12.98 44.34 21.28
N ASP A 5 12.52 44.08 20.06
CA ASP A 5 12.29 42.75 19.52
C ASP A 5 13.66 42.08 19.37
N THR A 6 14.13 41.43 20.44
CA THR A 6 15.37 40.65 20.41
C THR A 6 15.21 39.52 19.40
N ALA A 7 16.26 39.26 18.62
CA ALA A 7 16.25 38.29 17.54
C ALA A 7 16.03 36.84 18.02
N ASN A 8 16.24 36.58 19.32
CA ASN A 8 16.03 35.29 19.95
C ASN A 8 15.27 35.47 21.28
N ASP A 9 14.05 34.92 21.35
CA ASP A 9 13.19 34.96 22.55
C ASP A 9 12.52 33.59 22.73
N PRO A 10 13.16 32.68 23.49
CA PRO A 10 12.65 31.33 23.72
C PRO A 10 11.29 31.28 24.42
N LYS A 11 10.97 32.27 25.28
CA LYS A 11 9.67 32.30 25.98
C LYS A 11 8.55 32.59 24.98
N ARG A 12 8.78 33.55 24.09
CA ARG A 12 7.83 33.89 23.03
C ARG A 12 7.74 32.80 21.97
N ALA A 13 8.85 32.13 21.65
CA ALA A 13 8.86 30.96 20.78
C ALA A 13 7.97 29.83 21.34
N LYS A 14 8.06 29.55 22.65
CA LYS A 14 7.20 28.56 23.32
C LYS A 14 5.72 28.90 23.23
N ILE A 15 5.34 30.17 23.40
CA ILE A 15 3.94 30.61 23.24
C ILE A 15 3.44 30.36 21.82
N TRP A 16 4.25 30.71 20.82
CA TRP A 16 3.88 30.44 19.41
C TRP A 16 3.82 28.95 19.10
N LEU A 17 4.72 28.15 19.67
CA LEU A 17 4.70 26.70 19.53
C LEU A 17 3.41 26.12 20.10
N THR A 18 3.05 26.42 21.35
CA THR A 18 1.81 25.92 21.97
C THR A 18 0.57 26.34 21.18
N LYS A 19 0.51 27.59 20.70
CA LYS A 19 -0.59 28.06 19.86
C LYS A 19 -0.65 27.33 18.51
N GLY A 20 0.51 27.06 17.91
CA GLY A 20 0.62 26.27 16.69
C GLY A 20 0.13 24.84 16.88
N ILE A 21 0.54 24.18 17.96
CA ILE A 21 0.11 22.80 18.30
C ILE A 21 -1.40 22.75 18.49
N ALA A 22 -1.99 23.68 19.25
CA ALA A 22 -3.44 23.73 19.46
C ALA A 22 -4.20 23.91 18.13
N LEU A 23 -3.70 24.74 17.21
CA LEU A 23 -4.30 24.91 15.88
C LEU A 23 -4.12 23.68 14.98
N TYR A 24 -2.99 23.00 15.12
CA TYR A 24 -2.70 21.76 14.40
C TYR A 24 -3.66 20.65 14.83
N GLU A 25 -3.88 20.47 16.13
CA GLU A 25 -4.87 19.54 16.69
C GLU A 25 -6.32 19.87 16.27
N LEU A 26 -6.61 21.15 15.99
CA LEU A 26 -7.90 21.60 15.44
C LEU A 26 -8.00 21.46 13.91
N ASN A 27 -7.07 20.75 13.26
CA ASN A 27 -6.98 20.61 11.79
C ASN A 27 -6.87 21.94 11.03
N ARG A 28 -6.44 23.02 11.69
CA ARG A 28 -6.16 24.33 11.07
C ARG A 28 -4.69 24.42 10.66
N THR A 29 -4.22 23.42 9.92
CA THR A 29 -2.79 23.20 9.61
C THR A 29 -2.13 24.39 8.91
N LYS A 30 -2.83 25.06 7.98
CA LYS A 30 -2.31 26.28 7.31
C LYS A 30 -2.04 27.43 8.27
N GLU A 31 -2.86 27.56 9.31
CA GLU A 31 -2.69 28.60 10.32
C GLU A 31 -1.64 28.20 11.35
N ALA A 32 -1.67 26.94 11.80
CA ALA A 32 -0.65 26.36 12.67
C ALA A 32 0.76 26.57 12.10
N LEU A 33 0.93 26.33 10.80
CA LEU A 33 2.19 26.53 10.09
C LEU A 33 2.74 27.96 10.25
N LYS A 34 1.88 28.99 10.21
CA LYS A 34 2.31 30.39 10.43
C LYS A 34 2.92 30.59 11.81
N TYR A 35 2.37 29.92 12.83
CA TYR A 35 2.88 30.00 14.20
C TYR A 35 4.16 29.17 14.37
N PHE A 36 4.29 28.02 13.70
CA PHE A 36 5.55 27.27 13.69
C PHE A 36 6.68 28.03 13.00
N PHE A 37 6.40 28.80 11.94
CA PHE A 37 7.38 29.74 11.36
C PHE A 37 7.83 30.79 12.38
N LYS A 38 6.89 31.39 13.14
CA LYS A 38 7.22 32.36 14.18
C LYS A 38 8.02 31.72 15.33
N ALA A 39 7.68 30.49 15.73
CA ALA A 39 8.39 29.76 16.78
C ALA A 39 9.84 29.45 16.36
N THR A 40 10.03 28.86 15.18
CA THR A 40 11.38 28.54 14.65
C THR A 40 12.22 29.78 14.35
N ALA A 41 11.60 30.91 13.99
CA ALA A 41 12.32 32.18 13.81
C ALA A 41 12.75 32.81 15.14
N LYS A 42 11.95 32.68 16.21
CA LYS A 42 12.25 33.25 17.53
C LYS A 42 13.14 32.35 18.39
N ASP A 43 13.16 31.05 18.14
CA ASP A 43 14.09 30.11 18.75
C ASP A 43 14.47 29.01 17.73
N PRO A 44 15.55 29.23 16.96
CA PRO A 44 16.04 28.26 15.99
C PRO A 44 16.55 26.95 16.62
N GLN A 45 16.80 26.91 17.93
CA GLN A 45 17.27 25.71 18.65
C GLN A 45 16.11 24.87 19.20
N ASN A 46 14.86 25.31 19.03
CA ASN A 46 13.70 24.56 19.45
C ASN A 46 13.40 23.39 18.50
N VAL A 47 13.90 22.21 18.85
CA VAL A 47 13.71 20.96 18.09
C VAL A 47 12.23 20.63 17.88
N GLU A 48 11.40 20.79 18.92
CA GLU A 48 9.98 20.50 18.86
C GLU A 48 9.26 21.39 17.84
N ALA A 49 9.61 22.68 17.76
CA ALA A 49 9.06 23.59 16.77
C ALA A 49 9.41 23.19 15.32
N TRP A 50 10.62 22.68 15.08
CA TRP A 50 11.01 22.14 13.77
C TRP A 50 10.26 20.86 13.41
N VAL A 51 10.05 19.95 14.38
CA VAL A 51 9.26 18.74 14.18
C VAL A 51 7.81 19.09 13.81
N TYR A 52 7.13 19.92 14.60
CA TYR A 52 5.75 20.31 14.30
C TYR A 52 5.60 21.10 13.00
N LYS A 53 6.58 21.93 12.65
CA LYS A 53 6.62 22.58 11.34
C LYS A 53 6.72 21.56 10.20
N GLY A 54 7.57 20.54 10.36
CA GLY A 54 7.69 19.43 9.41
C GLY A 54 6.39 18.66 9.25
N LEU A 55 5.72 18.30 10.36
CA LEU A 55 4.42 17.63 10.35
C LEU A 55 3.34 18.46 9.64
N ALA A 56 3.25 19.76 9.95
CA ALA A 56 2.30 20.65 9.29
C ALA A 56 2.58 20.83 7.79
N LEU A 57 3.85 20.82 7.36
CA LEU A 57 4.20 20.83 5.94
C LEU A 57 3.83 19.52 5.25
N TYR A 58 4.05 18.41 5.93
CA TYR A 58 3.72 17.09 5.43
C TYR A 58 2.20 16.95 5.17
N GLU A 59 1.35 17.34 6.13
CA GLU A 59 -0.11 17.38 5.95
C GLU A 59 -0.58 18.31 4.82
N LEU A 60 0.21 19.32 4.47
CA LEU A 60 -0.06 20.22 3.34
C LEU A 60 0.51 19.68 2.01
N ASN A 61 0.88 18.40 1.95
CA ASN A 61 1.50 17.72 0.80
C ASN A 61 2.84 18.33 0.37
N ARG A 62 3.57 18.95 1.30
CA ARG A 62 4.91 19.53 1.05
C ARG A 62 6.00 18.64 1.64
N SER A 63 6.02 17.37 1.21
CA SER A 63 6.84 16.31 1.80
C SER A 63 8.35 16.59 1.76
N GLU A 64 8.87 17.17 0.68
CA GLU A 64 10.30 17.52 0.59
C GLU A 64 10.71 18.59 1.61
N GLU A 65 9.84 19.58 1.84
CA GLU A 65 10.08 20.61 2.85
C GLU A 65 9.95 20.04 4.25
N ALA A 66 8.99 19.14 4.47
CA ALA A 66 8.86 18.42 5.74
C ALA A 66 10.16 17.67 6.10
N LEU A 67 10.71 16.91 5.14
CA LEU A 67 11.98 16.19 5.31
C LEU A 67 13.13 17.14 5.70
N LYS A 68 13.25 18.30 5.05
CA LYS A 68 14.26 19.30 5.41
C LYS A 68 14.09 19.81 6.85
N ASN A 69 12.85 20.04 7.31
CA ASN A 69 12.61 20.49 8.68
C ASN A 69 12.94 19.39 9.70
N PHE A 70 12.67 18.13 9.39
CA PHE A 70 13.11 17.01 10.24
C PHE A 70 14.63 16.86 10.26
N ASP A 71 15.31 17.09 9.13
CA ASP A 71 16.77 17.11 9.07
C ASP A 71 17.37 18.21 9.94
N TRP A 72 16.75 19.40 9.95
CA TRP A 72 17.13 20.48 10.88
C TRP A 72 16.91 20.09 12.34
N ALA A 73 15.75 19.51 12.68
CA ALA A 73 15.47 19.02 14.03
C ALA A 73 16.52 17.99 14.51
N ILE A 74 16.89 17.06 13.64
CA ILE A 74 17.90 16.03 13.89
C ILE A 74 19.31 16.63 13.98
N ALA A 75 19.62 17.67 13.20
CA ALA A 75 20.91 18.35 13.27
C ALA A 75 21.09 19.07 14.62
N ILE A 76 20.02 19.61 15.19
CA ILE A 76 20.01 20.26 16.51
C ILE A 76 20.09 19.22 17.63
N ASP A 77 19.22 18.19 17.59
CA ASP A 77 19.24 17.07 18.53
C ASP A 77 19.23 15.73 17.78
N PRO A 78 20.42 15.13 17.57
CA PRO A 78 20.53 13.85 16.89
C PRO A 78 19.84 12.69 17.60
N LYS A 79 19.53 12.84 18.90
CA LYS A 79 18.88 11.81 19.73
C LYS A 79 17.37 12.01 19.81
N ASN A 80 16.79 12.98 19.09
CA ASN A 80 15.35 13.20 19.10
C ASN A 80 14.61 12.06 18.37
N ALA A 81 14.04 11.13 19.14
CA ALA A 81 13.33 9.98 18.59
C ALA A 81 12.11 10.35 17.73
N ASN A 82 11.40 11.43 18.09
CA ASN A 82 10.20 11.87 17.37
C ASN A 82 10.58 12.43 15.98
N ALA A 83 11.66 13.20 15.88
CA ALA A 83 12.14 13.70 14.60
C ALA A 83 12.54 12.55 13.65
N TRP A 84 13.23 11.53 14.17
CA TRP A 84 13.54 10.32 13.39
C TRP A 84 12.29 9.55 12.98
N LEU A 85 11.31 9.39 13.88
CA LEU A 85 10.05 8.72 13.59
C LEU A 85 9.28 9.45 12.48
N SER A 86 9.04 10.75 12.64
CA SER A 86 8.32 11.56 11.66
C SER A 86 9.01 11.57 10.30
N LYS A 87 10.34 11.70 10.27
CA LYS A 87 11.11 11.57 9.03
C LYS A 87 10.91 10.19 8.38
N GLY A 88 10.94 9.13 9.18
CA GLY A 88 10.75 7.76 8.72
C GLY A 88 9.36 7.55 8.10
N ILE A 89 8.30 8.07 8.72
CA ILE A 89 6.93 8.00 8.21
C ILE A 89 6.83 8.69 6.85
N VAL A 90 7.33 9.92 6.72
CA VAL A 90 7.30 10.65 5.44
C VAL A 90 8.11 9.94 4.35
N LEU A 91 9.26 9.34 4.69
CA LEU A 91 10.03 8.54 3.73
C LEU A 91 9.29 7.26 3.31
N TYR A 92 8.59 6.62 4.23
CA TYR A 92 7.79 5.42 3.95
C TYR A 92 6.70 5.73 2.94
N GLU A 93 5.98 6.84 3.14
CA GLU A 93 4.93 7.28 2.23
C GLU A 93 5.41 7.77 0.86
N LEU A 94 6.70 8.11 0.73
CA LEU A 94 7.35 8.42 -0.54
C LEU A 94 7.94 7.16 -1.21
N ASP A 95 7.51 5.96 -0.82
CA ASP A 95 8.00 4.66 -1.28
C ASP A 95 9.51 4.43 -1.04
N LYS A 96 10.13 5.20 -0.14
CA LYS A 96 11.54 5.05 0.26
C LYS A 96 11.66 4.13 1.48
N THR A 97 11.02 2.96 1.43
CA THR A 97 10.87 2.02 2.55
C THR A 97 12.20 1.64 3.21
N LYS A 98 13.29 1.48 2.43
CA LYS A 98 14.63 1.15 2.98
C LYS A 98 15.21 2.28 3.84
N ASP A 99 15.01 3.53 3.46
CA ASP A 99 15.50 4.69 4.21
C ASP A 99 14.59 5.02 5.40
N ALA A 100 13.28 4.82 5.25
CA ALA A 100 12.32 4.85 6.34
C ALA A 100 12.70 3.87 7.45
N LEU A 101 13.02 2.61 7.09
CA LEU A 101 13.44 1.59 8.04
C LEU A 101 14.68 2.00 8.84
N LYS A 102 15.68 2.64 8.21
CA LYS A 102 16.86 3.19 8.93
C LYS A 102 16.45 4.25 9.96
N CYS A 103 15.48 5.10 9.62
CA CYS A 103 14.97 6.13 10.53
C CYS A 103 14.23 5.50 11.72
N PHE A 104 13.40 4.47 11.49
CA PHE A 104 12.71 3.75 12.58
C PHE A 104 13.69 3.04 13.52
N TYR A 105 14.77 2.46 13.00
CA TYR A 105 15.84 1.90 13.84
C TYR A 105 16.45 2.96 14.77
N LYS A 106 16.73 4.17 14.26
CA LYS A 106 17.24 5.27 15.07
C LYS A 106 16.22 5.78 16.09
N ALA A 107 14.96 5.94 15.69
CA ALA A 107 13.87 6.33 16.59
C ALA A 107 13.75 5.36 17.78
N ILE A 108 13.79 4.05 17.51
CA ILE A 108 13.77 3.00 18.53
C ILE A 108 15.03 3.05 19.41
N ALA A 109 16.22 3.23 18.82
CA ALA A 109 17.46 3.29 19.58
C ALA A 109 17.46 4.43 20.61
N TYR A 110 16.84 5.57 20.27
CA TYR A 110 16.75 6.72 21.16
C TYR A 110 15.52 6.70 22.09
N ASN A 111 14.41 6.08 21.67
CA ASN A 111 13.26 5.83 22.55
C ASN A 111 12.68 4.42 22.33
N PRO A 112 13.20 3.41 23.04
CA PRO A 112 12.73 2.03 22.90
C PRO A 112 11.28 1.79 23.35
N LYS A 113 10.69 2.73 24.11
CA LYS A 113 9.32 2.67 24.63
C LYS A 113 8.30 3.35 23.69
N ASN A 114 8.71 3.85 22.53
CA ASN A 114 7.79 4.39 21.55
C ASN A 114 7.14 3.23 20.75
N ALA A 115 5.85 2.96 20.99
CA ALA A 115 5.12 1.90 20.31
C ALA A 115 5.01 2.13 18.79
N ASP A 116 4.75 3.37 18.37
CA ASP A 116 4.59 3.71 16.95
C ASP A 116 5.86 3.43 16.16
N ALA A 117 7.03 3.72 16.72
CA ALA A 117 8.30 3.42 16.08
C ALA A 117 8.48 1.91 15.83
N TRP A 118 8.01 1.05 16.74
CA TRP A 118 7.99 -0.40 16.54
C TRP A 118 6.95 -0.84 15.49
N ILE A 119 5.77 -0.22 15.46
CA ILE A 119 4.73 -0.51 14.46
C ILE A 119 5.23 -0.17 13.07
N TYR A 120 5.71 1.06 12.84
CA TYR A 120 6.21 1.50 11.54
C TYR A 120 7.45 0.73 11.09
N LYS A 121 8.33 0.34 12.02
CA LYS A 121 9.40 -0.62 11.71
C LYS A 121 8.84 -1.93 11.17
N GLY A 122 7.83 -2.50 11.84
CA GLY A 122 7.18 -3.74 11.43
C GLY A 122 6.51 -3.63 10.06
N ILE A 123 5.79 -2.54 9.81
CA ILE A 123 5.14 -2.25 8.52
C ILE A 123 6.19 -2.21 7.40
N ALA A 124 7.26 -1.43 7.57
CA ALA A 124 8.34 -1.32 6.59
C ALA A 124 9.04 -2.68 6.34
N LEU A 125 9.22 -3.51 7.37
CA LEU A 125 9.78 -4.86 7.22
C LEU A 125 8.83 -5.78 6.44
N ASN A 126 7.53 -5.70 6.69
CA ASN A 126 6.51 -6.45 5.97
C ASN A 126 6.45 -6.13 4.47
N GLU A 127 6.70 -4.89 4.09
CA GLU A 127 6.83 -4.50 2.67
C GLU A 127 8.10 -5.02 2.02
N LEU A 128 9.19 -5.08 2.78
CA LEU A 128 10.45 -5.65 2.33
C LEU A 128 10.48 -7.19 2.39
N ASN A 129 9.32 -7.84 2.55
CA ASN A 129 9.15 -9.29 2.68
C ASN A 129 9.93 -9.93 3.85
N ARG A 130 10.21 -9.15 4.91
CA ARG A 130 10.88 -9.59 6.14
C ARG A 130 9.85 -9.78 7.26
N SER A 131 8.85 -10.61 7.02
CA SER A 131 7.67 -10.73 7.90
C SER A 131 7.97 -11.37 9.27
N GLU A 132 9.04 -12.16 9.40
CA GLU A 132 9.48 -12.69 10.69
C GLU A 132 9.97 -11.58 11.63
N GLU A 133 10.85 -10.69 11.14
CA GLU A 133 11.32 -9.53 11.89
C GLU A 133 10.20 -8.51 12.15
N ALA A 134 9.24 -8.42 11.23
CA ALA A 134 8.05 -7.60 11.42
C ALA A 134 7.22 -8.11 12.61
N LEU A 135 7.03 -9.42 12.73
CA LEU A 135 6.30 -10.05 13.83
C LEU A 135 6.90 -9.69 15.19
N GLU A 136 8.22 -9.76 15.32
CA GLU A 136 8.92 -9.34 16.55
C GLU A 136 8.69 -7.86 16.88
N SER A 137 8.66 -7.01 15.84
CA SER A 137 8.46 -5.57 16.01
C SER A 137 7.04 -5.28 16.51
N PHE A 138 6.02 -5.94 15.95
CA PHE A 138 4.65 -5.82 16.43
C PHE A 138 4.46 -6.40 17.84
N ASP A 139 5.13 -7.51 18.18
CA ASP A 139 5.09 -8.06 19.54
C ASP A 139 5.67 -7.09 20.57
N ARG A 140 6.74 -6.38 20.23
CA ARG A 140 7.29 -5.32 21.08
C ARG A 140 6.32 -4.13 21.20
N ALA A 141 5.71 -3.69 20.10
CA ALA A 141 4.70 -2.63 20.13
C ALA A 141 3.50 -2.99 21.05
N ILE A 142 2.97 -4.21 20.92
CA ILE A 142 1.85 -4.71 21.75
C ILE A 142 2.26 -4.85 23.22
N LYS A 143 3.53 -5.19 23.50
CA LYS A 143 4.05 -5.25 24.88
C LYS A 143 4.09 -3.87 25.53
N ILE A 144 4.44 -2.83 24.76
CA ILE A 144 4.51 -1.43 25.21
C ILE A 144 3.09 -0.88 25.40
N ASP A 145 2.25 -0.98 24.37
CA ASP A 145 0.84 -0.58 24.44
C ASP A 145 -0.05 -1.78 24.12
N ARG A 146 -0.57 -2.38 25.19
CA ARG A 146 -1.46 -3.55 25.10
C ARG A 146 -2.80 -3.24 24.48
N LYS A 147 -3.23 -1.97 24.40
CA LYS A 147 -4.53 -1.58 23.86
C LYS A 147 -4.48 -1.27 22.36
N ASN A 148 -3.30 -0.95 21.83
CA ASN A 148 -3.08 -0.63 20.42
C ASN A 148 -3.66 -1.70 19.48
N THR A 149 -4.78 -1.38 18.82
CA THR A 149 -5.48 -2.28 17.90
C THR A 149 -4.72 -2.42 16.59
N GLU A 150 -4.15 -1.32 16.09
CA GLU A 150 -3.34 -1.30 14.87
C GLU A 150 -2.13 -2.26 14.94
N ALA A 151 -1.37 -2.23 16.04
CA ALA A 151 -0.24 -3.15 16.22
C ALA A 151 -0.68 -4.63 16.16
N ARG A 152 -1.86 -4.97 16.71
CA ARG A 152 -2.41 -6.33 16.63
C ARG A 152 -2.88 -6.66 15.23
N PHE A 153 -3.57 -5.75 14.56
CA PHE A 153 -3.99 -5.94 13.17
C PHE A 153 -2.78 -6.21 12.26
N GLN A 154 -1.74 -5.37 12.33
CA GLN A 154 -0.52 -5.54 11.56
C GLN A 154 0.25 -6.82 11.89
N LYS A 155 0.20 -7.28 13.16
CA LYS A 155 0.66 -8.62 13.54
C LYS A 155 -0.11 -9.72 12.79
N GLY A 156 -1.43 -9.59 12.68
CA GLY A 156 -2.28 -10.51 11.91
C GLY A 156 -1.90 -10.55 10.43
N VAL A 157 -1.64 -9.38 9.83
CA VAL A 157 -1.16 -9.27 8.44
C VAL A 157 0.20 -9.95 8.27
N ALA A 158 1.14 -9.76 9.21
CA ALA A 158 2.44 -10.45 9.17
C ALA A 158 2.28 -11.97 9.24
N LEU A 159 1.42 -12.49 10.13
CA LEU A 159 1.14 -13.93 10.24
C LEU A 159 0.49 -14.49 8.98
N TYR A 160 -0.41 -13.75 8.34
CA TYR A 160 -0.97 -14.11 7.05
C TYR A 160 0.12 -14.27 5.99
N LYS A 161 1.04 -13.30 5.87
CA LYS A 161 2.17 -13.36 4.93
C LYS A 161 3.11 -14.54 5.19
N LEU A 162 3.27 -14.95 6.46
CA LEU A 162 4.05 -16.13 6.85
C LEU A 162 3.32 -17.47 6.65
N GLY A 163 2.05 -17.45 6.22
CA GLY A 163 1.23 -18.66 6.10
C GLY A 163 0.73 -19.22 7.43
N CYS A 164 0.90 -18.49 8.54
CA CYS A 164 0.34 -18.83 9.86
C CYS A 164 -1.15 -18.46 9.93
N LEU A 165 -1.96 -19.11 9.08
CA LEU A 165 -3.35 -18.72 8.81
C LEU A 165 -4.26 -18.89 10.04
N LYS A 166 -3.98 -19.86 10.92
CA LYS A 166 -4.81 -20.10 12.12
C LYS A 166 -4.66 -18.97 13.12
N GLU A 167 -3.43 -18.53 13.36
CA GLU A 167 -3.07 -17.46 14.27
C GLU A 167 -3.55 -16.11 13.73
N ALA A 168 -3.39 -15.86 12.42
CA ALA A 168 -3.92 -14.68 11.75
C ALA A 168 -5.45 -14.55 11.95
N LEU A 169 -6.22 -15.62 11.70
CA LEU A 169 -7.67 -15.61 11.92
C LEU A 169 -8.06 -15.34 13.38
N LYS A 170 -7.29 -15.83 14.35
CA LYS A 170 -7.53 -15.56 15.77
C LYS A 170 -7.40 -14.07 16.08
N ILE A 171 -6.39 -13.42 15.50
CA ILE A 171 -6.18 -11.97 15.62
C ILE A 171 -7.35 -11.21 14.98
N PHE A 172 -7.68 -11.51 13.72
CA PHE A 172 -8.74 -10.80 13.00
C PHE A 172 -10.12 -10.96 13.65
N ASN A 173 -10.45 -12.16 14.15
CA ASN A 173 -11.70 -12.37 14.88
C ASN A 173 -11.79 -11.50 16.13
N ARG A 174 -10.71 -11.42 16.92
CA ARG A 174 -10.67 -10.59 18.13
C ARG A 174 -10.76 -9.09 17.80
N HIS A 175 -10.18 -8.65 16.68
CA HIS A 175 -10.28 -7.26 16.25
C HIS A 175 -11.72 -6.89 15.85
N ILE A 176 -12.42 -7.78 15.14
CA ILE A 176 -13.82 -7.59 14.73
C ILE A 176 -14.78 -7.56 15.93
N GLU A 177 -14.45 -8.24 17.03
CA GLU A 177 -15.22 -8.15 18.28
C GLU A 177 -15.24 -6.73 18.86
N THR A 178 -14.16 -5.96 18.66
CA THR A 178 -14.07 -4.57 19.14
C THR A 178 -14.46 -3.55 18.08
N GLU A 179 -14.06 -3.78 16.83
CA GLU A 179 -14.24 -2.87 15.69
C GLU A 179 -14.91 -3.63 14.53
N PRO A 180 -16.23 -3.88 14.60
CA PRO A 180 -16.92 -4.77 13.66
C PRO A 180 -17.02 -4.22 12.24
N ASN A 181 -16.80 -2.92 12.05
CA ASN A 181 -16.89 -2.22 10.77
C ASN A 181 -15.52 -1.94 10.14
N ASP A 182 -14.43 -2.48 10.70
CA ASP A 182 -13.11 -2.34 10.09
C ASP A 182 -13.04 -3.17 8.79
N THR A 183 -12.99 -2.45 7.67
CA THR A 183 -13.04 -3.05 6.34
C THR A 183 -11.75 -3.81 6.01
N GLU A 184 -10.60 -3.32 6.44
CA GLU A 184 -9.30 -3.94 6.17
C GLU A 184 -9.21 -5.30 6.87
N VAL A 185 -9.68 -5.40 8.11
CA VAL A 185 -9.67 -6.66 8.86
C VAL A 185 -10.58 -7.71 8.23
N TRP A 186 -11.78 -7.32 7.78
CA TRP A 186 -12.65 -8.23 7.03
C TRP A 186 -12.02 -8.68 5.72
N PHE A 187 -11.32 -7.78 5.02
CA PHE A 187 -10.61 -8.09 3.78
C PHE A 187 -9.50 -9.12 4.02
N TYR A 188 -8.61 -8.89 4.98
CA TYR A 188 -7.54 -9.84 5.32
C TYR A 188 -8.07 -11.16 5.88
N LYS A 189 -9.19 -11.14 6.60
CA LYS A 189 -9.88 -12.36 7.03
C LYS A 189 -10.39 -13.17 5.83
N GLY A 190 -10.96 -12.51 4.82
CA GLY A 190 -11.36 -13.12 3.56
C GLY A 190 -10.21 -13.76 2.81
N LEU A 191 -9.09 -13.04 2.66
CA LEU A 191 -7.85 -13.58 2.08
C LEU A 191 -7.34 -14.80 2.86
N THR A 192 -7.33 -14.72 4.19
CA THR A 192 -6.86 -15.82 5.04
C THR A 192 -7.72 -17.07 4.91
N PHE A 193 -9.06 -16.91 4.80
CA PHE A 193 -9.93 -18.04 4.52
C PHE A 193 -9.73 -18.62 3.13
N TYR A 194 -9.51 -17.77 2.12
CA TYR A 194 -9.24 -18.20 0.76
C TYR A 194 -7.98 -19.06 0.67
N GLU A 195 -6.87 -18.60 1.27
CA GLU A 195 -5.60 -19.36 1.31
C GLU A 195 -5.73 -20.69 2.06
N LYS A 196 -6.60 -20.74 3.09
CA LYS A 196 -6.92 -21.98 3.82
C LYS A 196 -7.83 -22.94 3.02
N GLY A 197 -8.34 -22.53 1.85
CA GLY A 197 -9.31 -23.28 1.05
C GLY A 197 -10.77 -23.11 1.47
N GLY A 198 -11.07 -22.24 2.43
CA GLY A 198 -12.40 -21.96 2.94
C GLY A 198 -13.19 -20.98 2.06
N MET A 199 -13.53 -21.37 0.82
CA MET A 199 -14.13 -20.47 -0.18
C MET A 199 -15.42 -19.77 0.30
N LYS A 200 -16.36 -20.49 0.93
CA LYS A 200 -17.61 -19.90 1.43
C LYS A 200 -17.35 -18.79 2.47
N ARG A 201 -16.47 -19.05 3.44
CA ARG A 201 -16.11 -18.07 4.49
C ARG A 201 -15.33 -16.88 3.93
N ALA A 202 -14.55 -17.10 2.86
CA ALA A 202 -13.90 -16.02 2.15
C ALA A 202 -14.94 -15.09 1.49
N LEU A 203 -15.93 -15.65 0.79
CA LEU A 203 -17.04 -14.88 0.21
C LEU A 203 -17.81 -14.11 1.29
N ASP A 204 -18.18 -14.75 2.41
CA ASP A 204 -18.87 -14.09 3.51
C ASP A 204 -18.09 -12.88 4.04
N SER A 205 -16.76 -13.01 4.14
CA SER A 205 -15.88 -11.93 4.61
C SER A 205 -15.78 -10.80 3.58
N PHE A 206 -15.65 -11.11 2.29
CA PHE A 206 -15.68 -10.10 1.23
C PHE A 206 -17.05 -9.43 1.10
N ASP A 207 -18.15 -10.14 1.36
CA ASP A 207 -19.48 -9.56 1.40
C ASP A 207 -19.65 -8.59 2.55
N ARG A 208 -19.03 -8.85 3.72
CA ARG A 208 -18.96 -7.86 4.81
C ARG A 208 -18.18 -6.61 4.40
N VAL A 209 -17.06 -6.76 3.71
CA VAL A 209 -16.32 -5.61 3.14
C VAL A 209 -17.22 -4.79 2.22
N LEU A 210 -17.92 -5.45 1.29
CA LEU A 210 -18.76 -4.77 0.31
C LEU A 210 -20.05 -4.20 0.89
N LEU A 211 -20.50 -4.70 2.04
CA LEU A 211 -21.60 -4.11 2.80
C LEU A 211 -21.17 -2.77 3.43
N ILE A 212 -19.95 -2.71 3.98
CA ILE A 212 -19.41 -1.49 4.62
C ILE A 212 -18.93 -0.48 3.58
N ASN A 213 -18.19 -0.95 2.57
CA ASN A 213 -17.68 -0.15 1.46
C ASN A 213 -18.03 -0.83 0.11
N PRO A 214 -19.17 -0.46 -0.50
CA PRO A 214 -19.62 -1.04 -1.77
C PRO A 214 -18.70 -0.82 -2.97
N LYS A 215 -17.76 0.14 -2.88
CA LYS A 215 -16.81 0.49 -3.93
C LYS A 215 -15.43 -0.14 -3.74
N HIS A 216 -15.27 -1.04 -2.76
CA HIS A 216 -13.98 -1.66 -2.45
C HIS A 216 -13.52 -2.64 -3.55
N THR A 217 -12.72 -2.14 -4.49
CA THR A 217 -12.32 -2.85 -5.72
C THR A 217 -11.48 -4.09 -5.46
N TYR A 218 -10.57 -4.08 -4.48
CA TYR A 218 -9.80 -5.26 -4.10
C TYR A 218 -10.67 -6.42 -3.59
N ALA A 219 -11.77 -6.12 -2.91
CA ALA A 219 -12.65 -7.15 -2.36
C ALA A 219 -13.50 -7.76 -3.48
N LEU A 220 -14.01 -6.94 -4.41
CA LEU A 220 -14.68 -7.42 -5.62
C LEU A 220 -13.75 -8.29 -6.48
N LEU A 221 -12.50 -7.86 -6.71
CA LEU A 221 -11.52 -8.64 -7.46
C LEU A 221 -11.29 -10.02 -6.83
N ASN A 222 -11.01 -10.06 -5.52
CA ASN A 222 -10.77 -11.34 -4.83
C ASN A 222 -12.03 -12.20 -4.75
N LYS A 223 -13.21 -11.59 -4.57
CA LYS A 223 -14.50 -12.29 -4.65
C LYS A 223 -14.71 -12.95 -6.02
N GLY A 224 -14.39 -12.24 -7.11
CA GLY A 224 -14.41 -12.79 -8.47
C GLY A 224 -13.48 -13.99 -8.63
N VAL A 225 -12.25 -13.89 -8.11
CA VAL A 225 -11.28 -15.00 -8.10
C VAL A 225 -11.82 -16.21 -7.32
N VAL A 226 -12.50 -16.00 -6.19
CA VAL A 226 -13.13 -17.09 -5.42
C VAL A 226 -14.25 -17.74 -6.23
N PHE A 227 -15.11 -16.96 -6.89
CA PHE A 227 -16.16 -17.49 -7.76
C PHE A 227 -15.59 -18.30 -8.93
N GLY A 228 -14.52 -17.82 -9.56
CA GLY A 228 -13.82 -18.54 -10.63
C GLY A 228 -13.27 -19.89 -10.18
N LYS A 229 -12.76 -19.99 -8.94
CA LYS A 229 -12.34 -21.29 -8.34
C LYS A 229 -13.51 -22.22 -8.00
N MET A 230 -14.73 -21.70 -7.90
CA MET A 230 -15.96 -22.46 -7.67
C MET A 230 -16.71 -22.76 -8.98
N ASP A 231 -16.12 -22.49 -10.15
CA ASP A 231 -16.75 -22.57 -11.47
C ASP A 231 -18.04 -21.73 -11.61
N ARG A 232 -18.22 -20.72 -10.75
CA ARG A 232 -19.33 -19.76 -10.80
C ARG A 232 -19.00 -18.60 -11.75
N ILE A 233 -18.91 -18.92 -13.03
CA ILE A 233 -18.37 -18.01 -14.07
C ILE A 233 -19.18 -16.70 -14.18
N MET A 234 -20.51 -16.76 -14.08
CA MET A 234 -21.35 -15.55 -14.19
C MET A 234 -21.12 -14.59 -13.03
N ASP A 235 -21.01 -15.10 -11.80
CA ASP A 235 -20.73 -14.29 -10.63
C ASP A 235 -19.30 -13.71 -10.66
N GLU A 236 -18.34 -14.47 -11.21
CA GLU A 236 -16.97 -14.00 -11.46
C GLU A 236 -16.97 -12.80 -12.43
N LEU A 237 -17.63 -12.92 -13.57
CA LEU A 237 -17.71 -11.84 -14.56
C LEU A 237 -18.41 -10.59 -14.01
N GLU A 238 -19.47 -10.77 -13.22
CA GLU A 238 -20.17 -9.66 -12.57
C GLU A 238 -19.24 -8.90 -11.60
N CYS A 239 -18.42 -9.61 -10.83
CA CYS A 239 -17.43 -8.97 -9.96
C CYS A 239 -16.45 -8.12 -10.76
N TYR A 240 -15.88 -8.63 -11.86
CA TYR A 240 -14.94 -7.87 -12.68
C TYR A 240 -15.61 -6.70 -13.40
N ASN A 241 -16.84 -6.85 -13.88
CA ASN A 241 -17.61 -5.76 -14.47
C ASN A 241 -17.84 -4.63 -13.47
N ARG A 242 -18.20 -4.95 -12.23
CA ARG A 242 -18.35 -3.95 -11.15
C ARG A 242 -17.04 -3.22 -10.86
N VAL A 243 -15.91 -3.93 -10.81
CA VAL A 243 -14.60 -3.28 -10.63
C VAL A 243 -14.32 -2.31 -11.77
N ILE A 244 -14.53 -2.72 -13.03
CA ILE A 244 -14.32 -1.88 -14.21
C ILE A 244 -15.26 -0.66 -14.21
N ALA A 245 -16.50 -0.81 -13.73
CA ALA A 245 -17.44 0.31 -13.61
C ALA A 245 -17.00 1.35 -12.56
N ILE A 246 -16.33 0.91 -11.49
CA ILE A 246 -15.80 1.80 -10.43
C ILE A 246 -14.45 2.41 -10.86
N GLU A 247 -13.56 1.59 -11.40
CA GLU A 247 -12.21 1.94 -11.84
C GLU A 247 -11.98 1.44 -13.29
N PRO A 248 -12.33 2.25 -14.31
CA PRO A 248 -12.19 1.85 -15.72
C PRO A 248 -10.74 1.52 -16.14
N ASN A 249 -9.75 2.07 -15.44
CA ASN A 249 -8.32 1.84 -15.68
C ASN A 249 -7.74 0.69 -14.83
N ASN A 250 -8.58 -0.15 -14.20
CA ASN A 250 -8.10 -1.29 -13.42
C ASN A 250 -7.65 -2.44 -14.34
N ALA A 251 -6.36 -2.47 -14.66
CA ALA A 251 -5.75 -3.48 -15.54
C ALA A 251 -5.98 -4.92 -15.06
N LYS A 252 -5.94 -5.17 -13.74
CA LYS A 252 -6.16 -6.52 -13.18
C LYS A 252 -7.59 -7.02 -13.45
N ALA A 253 -8.59 -6.16 -13.33
CA ALA A 253 -9.98 -6.51 -13.61
C ALA A 253 -10.19 -6.86 -15.09
N TRP A 254 -9.66 -6.03 -16.00
CA TRP A 254 -9.69 -6.30 -17.44
C TRP A 254 -8.96 -7.59 -17.79
N PHE A 255 -7.78 -7.81 -17.22
CA PHE A 255 -6.99 -9.02 -17.46
C PHE A 255 -7.76 -10.28 -17.03
N ASN A 256 -8.30 -10.30 -15.81
CA ASN A 256 -9.04 -11.45 -15.29
C ASN A 256 -10.34 -11.69 -16.08
N LYS A 257 -11.07 -10.63 -16.43
CA LYS A 257 -12.25 -10.73 -17.31
C LYS A 257 -11.88 -11.33 -18.67
N GLY A 258 -10.76 -10.91 -19.27
CA GLY A 258 -10.24 -11.46 -20.52
C GLY A 258 -9.92 -12.95 -20.42
N LEU A 259 -9.31 -13.39 -19.33
CA LEU A 259 -9.08 -14.81 -19.06
C LEU A 259 -10.40 -15.60 -18.96
N THR A 260 -11.37 -15.10 -18.20
CA THR A 260 -12.68 -15.76 -18.02
C THR A 260 -13.44 -15.87 -19.35
N LEU A 261 -13.48 -14.80 -20.15
CA LEU A 261 -14.10 -14.83 -21.49
C LEU A 261 -13.37 -15.79 -22.44
N GLY A 262 -12.04 -15.86 -22.34
CA GLY A 262 -11.23 -16.82 -23.09
C GLY A 262 -11.56 -18.28 -22.74
N LYS A 263 -11.88 -18.59 -21.48
CA LYS A 263 -12.37 -19.93 -21.06
C LYS A 263 -13.74 -20.25 -21.64
N LEU A 264 -14.60 -19.24 -21.82
CA LEU A 264 -15.92 -19.35 -22.46
C LEU A 264 -15.86 -19.40 -23.99
N ASN A 265 -14.67 -19.39 -24.59
CA ASN A 265 -14.45 -19.29 -26.04
C ASN A 265 -14.97 -17.99 -26.69
N LEU A 266 -15.26 -16.96 -25.89
CA LEU A 266 -15.63 -15.61 -26.34
C LEU A 266 -14.35 -14.82 -26.68
N TYR A 267 -13.65 -15.29 -27.71
CA TYR A 267 -12.29 -14.86 -28.02
C TYR A 267 -12.20 -13.39 -28.45
N GLN A 268 -13.21 -12.87 -29.15
CA GLN A 268 -13.19 -11.47 -29.60
C GLN A 268 -13.31 -10.49 -28.42
N GLU A 269 -14.22 -10.77 -27.49
CA GLU A 269 -14.45 -9.99 -26.29
C GLU A 269 -13.25 -10.09 -25.34
N ALA A 270 -12.66 -11.28 -25.22
CA ALA A 270 -11.44 -11.49 -24.45
C ALA A 270 -10.26 -10.69 -25.03
N ILE A 271 -10.09 -10.66 -26.35
CA ILE A 271 -9.06 -9.83 -27.01
C ILE A 271 -9.26 -8.35 -26.71
N LYS A 272 -10.50 -7.84 -26.75
CA LYS A 272 -10.80 -6.44 -26.37
C LYS A 272 -10.40 -6.16 -24.92
N CYS A 273 -10.61 -7.10 -24.00
CA CYS A 273 -10.17 -6.95 -22.62
C CYS A 273 -8.64 -6.83 -22.53
N PHE A 274 -7.87 -7.67 -23.23
CA PHE A 274 -6.41 -7.55 -23.24
C PHE A 274 -5.92 -6.29 -23.96
N GLU A 275 -6.66 -5.77 -24.94
CA GLU A 275 -6.39 -4.45 -25.53
C GLU A 275 -6.52 -3.32 -24.52
N MET A 276 -7.53 -3.35 -23.65
CA MET A 276 -7.65 -2.40 -22.55
C MET A 276 -6.47 -2.51 -21.57
N VAL A 277 -6.05 -3.73 -21.21
CA VAL A 277 -4.86 -3.92 -20.36
C VAL A 277 -3.62 -3.31 -21.00
N ILE A 278 -3.38 -3.56 -22.29
CA ILE A 278 -2.23 -3.03 -23.04
C ILE A 278 -2.31 -1.50 -23.17
N ALA A 279 -3.50 -0.92 -23.27
CA ALA A 279 -3.67 0.53 -23.30
C ALA A 279 -3.33 1.17 -21.95
N ILE A 280 -3.63 0.49 -20.84
CA ILE A 280 -3.30 0.95 -19.48
C ILE A 280 -1.81 0.74 -19.18
N ASP A 281 -1.28 -0.45 -19.47
CA ASP A 281 0.12 -0.81 -19.32
C ASP A 281 0.66 -1.48 -20.61
N PRO A 282 1.33 -0.71 -21.49
CA PRO A 282 1.92 -1.24 -22.71
C PRO A 282 3.01 -2.29 -22.49
N ASN A 283 3.56 -2.38 -21.28
CA ASN A 283 4.60 -3.32 -20.88
C ASN A 283 4.05 -4.55 -20.13
N ASP A 284 2.74 -4.79 -20.14
CA ASP A 284 2.19 -6.06 -19.63
C ASP A 284 2.45 -7.20 -20.64
N ALA A 285 3.54 -7.93 -20.45
CA ALA A 285 3.93 -9.05 -21.30
C ALA A 285 2.87 -10.18 -21.33
N LYS A 286 2.15 -10.40 -20.22
CA LYS A 286 1.13 -11.46 -20.12
C LYS A 286 -0.12 -11.08 -20.93
N ALA A 287 -0.49 -9.80 -20.97
CA ALA A 287 -1.60 -9.33 -21.79
C ALA A 287 -1.31 -9.52 -23.28
N TRP A 288 -0.10 -9.16 -23.73
CA TRP A 288 0.36 -9.41 -25.10
C TRP A 288 0.38 -10.91 -25.46
N LEU A 289 0.85 -11.75 -24.54
CA LEU A 289 0.86 -13.20 -24.70
C LEU A 289 -0.56 -13.75 -24.88
N ASN A 290 -1.47 -13.43 -23.96
CA ASN A 290 -2.84 -13.94 -24.02
C ASN A 290 -3.58 -13.44 -25.26
N LYS A 291 -3.42 -12.16 -25.63
CA LYS A 291 -3.93 -11.63 -26.90
C LYS A 291 -3.41 -12.42 -28.10
N GLY A 292 -2.11 -12.69 -28.14
CA GLY A 292 -1.48 -13.47 -29.22
C GLY A 292 -2.01 -14.90 -29.31
N VAL A 293 -2.18 -15.57 -28.17
CA VAL A 293 -2.77 -16.93 -28.09
C VAL A 293 -4.21 -16.93 -28.63
N LEU A 294 -5.04 -15.97 -28.21
CA LEU A 294 -6.43 -15.89 -28.66
C LEU A 294 -6.54 -15.54 -30.16
N LEU A 295 -5.69 -14.65 -30.67
CA LEU A 295 -5.61 -14.35 -32.11
C LEU A 295 -5.23 -15.59 -32.93
N SER A 296 -4.35 -16.44 -32.39
CA SER A 296 -4.01 -17.72 -33.02
C SER A 296 -5.23 -18.65 -33.10
N LYS A 297 -6.09 -18.68 -32.08
CA LYS A 297 -7.34 -19.47 -32.09
C LYS A 297 -8.35 -18.97 -33.11
N LEU A 298 -8.31 -17.67 -33.45
CA LEU A 298 -9.12 -17.05 -34.51
C LEU A 298 -8.46 -17.11 -35.90
N SER A 299 -7.41 -17.92 -36.09
CA SER A 299 -6.64 -18.02 -37.34
C SER A 299 -5.98 -16.71 -37.82
N ARG A 300 -5.93 -15.68 -36.96
CA ARG A 300 -5.26 -14.39 -37.23
C ARG A 300 -3.76 -14.48 -36.94
N THR A 301 -3.09 -15.40 -37.63
CA THR A 301 -1.71 -15.82 -37.36
C THR A 301 -0.69 -14.69 -37.44
N LYS A 302 -0.84 -13.76 -38.41
CA LYS A 302 0.09 -12.63 -38.55
C LYS A 302 0.05 -11.70 -37.34
N ASP A 303 -1.14 -11.39 -36.83
CA ASP A 303 -1.34 -10.52 -35.68
C ASP A 303 -0.92 -11.22 -34.38
N ALA A 304 -1.21 -12.53 -34.28
CA ALA A 304 -0.76 -13.36 -33.17
C ALA A 304 0.76 -13.29 -33.00
N ILE A 305 1.53 -13.52 -34.08
CA ILE A 305 2.99 -13.48 -34.04
C ILE A 305 3.52 -12.10 -33.62
N LYS A 306 2.90 -11.01 -34.09
CA LYS A 306 3.29 -9.64 -33.67
C LYS A 306 3.13 -9.47 -32.16
N CYS A 307 1.98 -9.89 -31.60
CA CYS A 307 1.74 -9.82 -30.17
C CYS A 307 2.73 -10.68 -29.37
N LEU A 308 2.99 -11.91 -29.82
CA LEU A 308 3.94 -12.82 -29.15
C LEU A 308 5.38 -12.30 -29.20
N LYS A 309 5.80 -11.67 -30.31
CA LYS A 309 7.11 -11.00 -30.40
C LYS A 309 7.21 -9.85 -29.40
N LYS A 310 6.16 -9.03 -29.26
CA LYS A 310 6.14 -7.95 -28.28
C LYS A 310 6.21 -8.50 -26.85
N ALA A 311 5.44 -9.54 -26.53
CA ALA A 311 5.51 -10.22 -25.24
C ALA A 311 6.93 -10.69 -24.91
N LYS A 312 7.62 -11.36 -25.86
CA LYS A 312 9.00 -11.84 -25.68
C LYS A 312 10.02 -10.70 -25.52
N SER A 313 9.80 -9.58 -26.19
CA SER A 313 10.69 -8.42 -26.06
C SER A 313 10.58 -7.74 -24.70
N ILE A 314 9.39 -7.80 -24.08
CA ILE A 314 9.16 -7.26 -22.74
C ILE A 314 9.68 -8.24 -21.69
N ASP A 315 9.36 -9.53 -21.82
CA ASP A 315 9.83 -10.58 -20.93
C ASP A 315 10.46 -11.73 -21.76
N PRO A 316 11.80 -11.75 -21.87
CA PRO A 316 12.53 -12.79 -22.57
C PRO A 316 12.38 -14.19 -21.96
N THR A 317 11.92 -14.32 -20.72
CA THR A 317 11.75 -15.63 -20.06
C THR A 317 10.43 -16.31 -20.43
N LEU A 318 9.48 -15.58 -21.07
CA LEU A 318 8.19 -16.14 -21.44
C LEU A 318 8.31 -17.33 -22.38
N ILE A 319 7.60 -18.40 -22.01
CA ILE A 319 7.36 -19.56 -22.85
C ILE A 319 6.22 -19.22 -23.81
N LEU A 320 6.53 -19.20 -25.10
CA LEU A 320 5.56 -18.88 -26.15
C LEU A 320 4.95 -20.15 -26.77
N PRO A 321 3.72 -20.08 -27.29
CA PRO A 321 3.11 -21.19 -28.01
C PRO A 321 3.89 -21.56 -29.27
N VAL A 322 3.83 -22.84 -29.66
CA VAL A 322 4.57 -23.44 -30.80
C VAL A 322 4.44 -22.64 -32.11
N ILE A 323 3.30 -21.99 -32.34
CA ILE A 323 3.06 -21.15 -33.52
C ILE A 323 4.09 -20.02 -33.69
N TYR A 324 4.70 -19.57 -32.60
CA TYR A 324 5.78 -18.58 -32.63
C TYR A 324 7.05 -19.13 -33.28
N TYR A 325 7.43 -20.37 -32.95
CA TYR A 325 8.71 -20.96 -33.35
C TYR A 325 8.70 -21.52 -34.77
N LYS A 326 7.55 -21.98 -35.28
CA LYS A 326 7.41 -22.55 -36.64
C LYS A 326 7.74 -21.58 -37.79
N LYS A 327 7.97 -20.30 -37.52
CA LYS A 327 8.31 -19.27 -38.51
C LYS A 327 9.54 -18.42 -38.17
N LEU A 328 10.28 -18.76 -37.11
CA LEU A 328 11.64 -18.21 -36.98
C LEU A 328 12.49 -18.85 -38.08
N PRO A 329 13.24 -18.08 -38.88
CA PRO A 329 14.25 -18.70 -39.73
C PRO A 329 15.16 -19.51 -38.81
N ILE A 330 15.25 -20.82 -39.05
CA ILE A 330 16.19 -21.68 -38.35
C ILE A 330 17.57 -21.11 -38.71
N ARG A 331 18.19 -20.37 -37.78
CA ARG A 331 19.61 -20.05 -37.89
C ARG A 331 20.33 -21.33 -37.55
N PHE A 332 20.76 -22.05 -38.57
CA PHE A 332 21.87 -22.99 -38.42
C PHE A 332 23.12 -22.11 -38.24
N GLU A 333 23.71 -22.15 -37.04
CA GLU A 333 25.12 -21.77 -36.84
C GLU A 333 26.01 -22.96 -37.14
#